data_AF-A0A954E6H4-F1
#
_entry.id   AF-A0A954E6H4-F1
#
_cell.length_a   1.000
_cell.length_b   1.000
_cell.length_c   1.000
_cell.angle_alpha   90.00
_cell.angle_beta   90.00
_cell.angle_gamma   90.00
#
_symmetry.space_group_name_H-M   'P 1'
#
loop_
_entity.id
_entity.type
_entity.pdbx_description
1 polymer ?
#
loop_
_entity_poly.entity_id
_entity_poly.type
_entity_poly.pdbx_seq_one_letter_code
_entity_poly.pdbx_strand_id
1 'polypeptide(L)'
;MNFRLPVAAVSSTFCLLLLLSVLPLNLQGGEQLLPGSITQRPMKKLTFDPNAEQKELFAAIEEGTVEYKMVMQNSKEGVLLLENKTQAPISLELPHSIVGVQIFPQFGAAGGGTFGATGGAGGAGGAGGGQQAVGGGMGGGMAGGGTGMGMGGGGFFSIPAEKAVAVPIHSVCLEYGKREPSSRSTYMLMKPEDYTQDKTLQELIGLVAQGRIDRDVAQAAAWHVSSKLSWQDLATKTVNNFGAAGPRSMFSPAHIAAAQNLVSLAVAKAREEKTEEPQETPVPARVSRTTRN
;
A
#
# COMPACT_ATOMS: atom_id res chain seq x y z
N MET A 1 40.82 -73.75 34.29
CA MET A 1 39.64 -74.54 33.86
C MET A 1 38.94 -73.78 32.75
N ASN A 2 38.91 -74.35 31.54
CA ASN A 2 37.83 -74.36 30.54
C ASN A 2 36.79 -73.19 30.59
N PHE A 3 36.43 -72.46 29.54
CA PHE A 3 36.26 -72.81 28.12
C PHE A 3 35.83 -71.54 27.33
N ARG A 4 35.99 -71.59 25.99
CA ARG A 4 35.23 -70.93 24.90
C ARG A 4 35.51 -69.46 24.48
N LEU A 5 36.08 -69.38 23.26
CA LEU A 5 35.90 -68.39 22.16
C LEU A 5 34.40 -68.19 21.80
N PRO A 6 33.97 -67.34 20.80
CA PRO A 6 34.68 -66.38 19.93
C PRO A 6 33.97 -65.01 19.61
N VAL A 7 34.73 -64.10 18.98
CA VAL A 7 34.43 -63.26 17.77
C VAL A 7 33.44 -62.05 17.78
N ALA A 8 34.02 -60.92 17.29
CA ALA A 8 33.49 -59.79 16.49
C ALA A 8 32.68 -58.65 17.14
N ALA A 9 33.21 -57.43 16.96
CA ALA A 9 32.60 -56.27 16.27
C ALA A 9 33.28 -54.97 16.79
N VAL A 10 34.21 -54.35 16.06
CA VAL A 10 33.99 -53.22 15.14
C VAL A 10 33.34 -52.00 15.80
N SER A 11 34.06 -50.88 15.70
CA SER A 11 33.61 -49.48 15.79
C SER A 11 33.49 -48.86 17.18
N SER A 12 34.25 -47.80 17.45
CA SER A 12 33.64 -46.45 17.43
C SER A 12 34.69 -45.38 17.73
N THR A 13 35.11 -44.69 16.67
CA THR A 13 35.84 -43.42 16.73
C THR A 13 34.80 -42.33 16.99
N PHE A 14 34.69 -41.82 18.22
CA PHE A 14 33.86 -40.64 18.51
C PHE A 14 34.74 -39.38 18.41
N CYS A 15 34.89 -38.89 17.19
CA CYS A 15 35.43 -37.56 16.92
C CYS A 15 34.26 -36.58 17.02
N LEU A 16 34.29 -35.73 18.05
CA LEU A 16 33.31 -34.69 18.33
C LEU A 16 33.44 -33.58 17.26
N LEU A 17 32.68 -33.69 16.17
CA LEU A 17 32.53 -32.64 15.15
C LEU A 17 31.26 -31.84 15.44
N LEU A 18 31.49 -30.66 16.00
CA LEU A 18 30.50 -29.63 16.30
C LEU A 18 30.04 -29.00 14.97
N LEU A 19 28.99 -29.56 14.36
CA LEU A 19 28.32 -28.97 13.20
C LEU A 19 27.48 -27.77 13.68
N LEU A 20 28.05 -26.57 13.58
CA LEU A 20 27.25 -25.34 13.48
C LEU A 20 26.46 -25.40 12.17
N SER A 21 25.20 -25.80 12.24
CA SER A 21 24.24 -25.59 11.16
C SER A 21 23.95 -24.09 11.07
N VAL A 22 24.68 -23.41 10.19
CA VAL A 22 24.32 -22.06 9.73
C VAL A 22 23.10 -22.23 8.84
N LEU A 23 21.92 -22.19 9.43
CA LEU A 23 20.69 -21.99 8.67
C LEU A 23 20.80 -20.63 7.99
N PRO A 24 20.67 -20.54 6.66
CA PRO A 24 20.52 -19.23 6.03
C PRO A 24 19.21 -18.65 6.56
N LEU A 25 19.35 -17.59 7.36
CA LEU A 25 18.27 -16.68 7.65
C LEU A 25 17.85 -16.14 6.27
N ASN A 26 16.77 -16.70 5.73
CA ASN A 26 16.07 -16.13 4.59
C ASN A 26 15.57 -14.77 5.06
N LEU A 27 16.40 -13.75 4.84
CA LEU A 27 16.00 -12.37 4.89
C LEU A 27 15.08 -12.21 3.68
N GLN A 28 13.78 -12.40 3.86
CA GLN A 28 12.78 -11.84 2.95
C GLN A 28 12.92 -10.31 3.02
N GLY A 29 13.93 -9.78 2.32
CA GLY A 29 13.85 -8.42 1.82
C GLY A 29 12.72 -8.44 0.80
N GLY A 30 11.57 -7.87 1.15
CA GLY A 30 10.50 -7.66 0.19
C GLY A 30 11.09 -6.97 -1.03
N GLU A 31 10.98 -7.63 -2.18
CA GLU A 31 11.41 -7.04 -3.44
C GLU A 31 10.60 -5.75 -3.61
N GLN A 32 11.28 -4.61 -3.56
CA GLN A 32 10.63 -3.33 -3.73
C GLN A 32 9.98 -3.30 -5.11
N LEU A 33 8.65 -3.28 -5.17
CA LEU A 33 7.90 -3.23 -6.42
C LEU A 33 8.15 -1.88 -7.09
N LEU A 34 9.22 -1.76 -7.85
CA LEU A 34 9.58 -0.51 -8.52
C LEU A 34 8.60 -0.24 -9.68
N PRO A 35 8.18 1.01 -9.88
CA PRO A 35 7.29 1.37 -10.98
C PRO A 35 8.01 1.22 -12.32
N GLY A 36 7.27 0.71 -13.29
CA GLY A 36 7.76 0.45 -14.63
C GLY A 36 7.45 1.57 -15.64
N SER A 37 7.62 1.26 -16.93
CA SER A 37 7.29 2.14 -18.04
C SER A 37 6.15 1.57 -18.88
N ILE A 38 5.04 2.33 -18.93
CA ILE A 38 3.89 1.99 -19.77
C ILE A 38 4.22 2.29 -21.23
N THR A 39 4.12 1.28 -22.09
CA THR A 39 4.39 1.34 -23.52
C THR A 39 3.12 1.53 -24.33
N GLN A 40 1.99 1.01 -23.84
CA GLN A 40 0.71 1.04 -24.53
C GLN A 40 -0.07 2.31 -24.24
N ARG A 41 -0.90 2.75 -25.20
CA ARG A 41 -1.81 3.88 -24.97
C ARG A 41 -2.89 3.46 -23.95
N PRO A 42 -3.00 4.12 -22.79
CA PRO A 42 -3.94 3.71 -21.76
C PRO A 42 -5.39 3.95 -22.18
N MET A 43 -6.22 2.91 -22.05
CA MET A 43 -7.67 3.01 -22.21
C MET A 43 -8.32 3.51 -20.91
N LYS A 44 -9.35 4.33 -21.01
CA LYS A 44 -10.11 4.84 -19.85
C LYS A 44 -11.36 4.02 -19.53
N LYS A 45 -11.83 3.23 -20.50
CA LYS A 45 -13.01 2.37 -20.32
C LYS A 45 -12.56 1.07 -19.68
N LEU A 46 -12.99 0.84 -18.45
CA LEU A 46 -12.82 -0.43 -17.76
C LEU A 46 -14.02 -1.33 -18.08
N THR A 47 -13.75 -2.60 -18.32
CA THR A 47 -14.75 -3.66 -18.56
C THR A 47 -14.38 -4.86 -17.73
N PHE A 48 -15.34 -5.67 -17.30
CA PHE A 48 -15.07 -6.90 -16.57
C PHE A 48 -15.41 -8.13 -17.43
N ASP A 49 -14.45 -9.05 -17.53
CA ASP A 49 -14.58 -10.37 -18.13
C ASP A 49 -14.42 -11.43 -17.02
N PRO A 50 -15.51 -12.11 -16.63
CA PRO A 50 -15.48 -13.12 -15.57
C PRO A 50 -14.71 -14.38 -15.96
N ASN A 51 -14.44 -14.61 -17.25
CA ASN A 51 -13.75 -15.81 -17.74
C ASN A 51 -12.23 -15.62 -17.86
N ALA A 52 -11.75 -14.38 -17.73
CA ALA A 52 -10.33 -14.08 -17.71
C ALA A 52 -9.68 -14.53 -16.39
N GLU A 53 -8.38 -14.79 -16.41
CA GLU A 53 -7.62 -15.12 -15.20
C GLU A 53 -7.73 -13.99 -14.18
N GLN A 54 -8.18 -14.31 -12.97
CA GLN A 54 -8.40 -13.33 -11.90
C GLN A 54 -7.18 -13.28 -10.98
N LYS A 55 -6.63 -12.08 -10.77
CA LYS A 55 -5.49 -11.86 -9.86
C LYS A 55 -5.68 -10.61 -9.02
N GLU A 56 -5.11 -10.65 -7.83
CA GLU A 56 -4.92 -9.46 -7.00
C GLU A 56 -3.85 -8.54 -7.59
N LEU A 57 -4.06 -7.23 -7.53
CA LEU A 57 -3.17 -6.24 -8.16
C LEU A 57 -1.71 -6.42 -7.73
N PHE A 58 -1.43 -6.49 -6.43
CA PHE A 58 -0.06 -6.60 -5.93
C PHE A 58 0.61 -7.92 -6.35
N ALA A 59 -0.13 -9.04 -6.29
CA ALA A 59 0.37 -10.32 -6.76
C ALA A 59 0.69 -10.30 -8.26
N ALA A 60 -0.18 -9.68 -9.07
CA ALA A 60 0.04 -9.56 -10.51
C ALA A 60 1.28 -8.70 -10.86
N ILE A 61 1.59 -7.70 -10.03
CA ILE A 61 2.81 -6.87 -10.14
C ILE A 61 4.05 -7.66 -9.72
N GLU A 62 3.99 -8.38 -8.59
CA GLU A 62 5.09 -9.21 -8.09
C GLU A 62 5.47 -10.31 -9.09
N GLU A 63 4.49 -10.94 -9.73
CA GLU A 63 4.71 -11.93 -10.78
C GLU A 63 5.20 -11.34 -12.12
N GLY A 64 5.19 -10.01 -12.27
CA GLY A 64 5.56 -9.32 -13.50
C GLY A 64 4.53 -9.45 -14.63
N THR A 65 3.35 -9.99 -14.36
CA THR A 65 2.27 -10.10 -15.36
C THR A 65 1.60 -8.76 -15.66
N VAL A 66 1.66 -7.83 -14.70
CA VAL A 66 1.14 -6.46 -14.83
C VAL A 66 2.25 -5.49 -14.47
N GLU A 67 2.52 -4.55 -15.38
CA GLU A 67 3.39 -3.41 -15.09
C GLU A 67 2.55 -2.22 -14.65
N TYR A 68 3.04 -1.46 -13.67
CA TYR A 68 2.32 -0.30 -13.16
C TYR A 68 3.14 0.99 -13.25
N LYS A 69 2.43 2.11 -13.34
CA LYS A 69 2.99 3.43 -13.16
C LYS A 69 1.98 4.36 -12.52
N MET A 70 2.30 4.87 -11.33
CA MET A 70 1.48 5.88 -10.67
C MET A 70 1.93 7.29 -11.08
N VAL A 71 0.97 8.11 -11.50
CA VAL A 71 1.20 9.51 -11.88
C VAL A 71 0.27 10.41 -11.09
N MET A 72 0.84 11.17 -10.15
CA MET A 72 0.09 12.15 -9.35
C MET A 72 0.01 13.48 -10.10
N GLN A 73 -1.17 14.08 -10.20
CA GLN A 73 -1.28 15.45 -10.72
C GLN A 73 -1.03 16.47 -9.61
N ASN A 74 -1.57 16.18 -8.43
CA ASN A 74 -1.43 16.93 -7.19
C ASN A 74 -1.73 16.00 -6.00
N SER A 75 -1.86 16.56 -4.81
CA SER A 75 -2.21 15.85 -3.57
C SER A 75 -3.52 15.08 -3.61
N LYS A 76 -4.44 15.48 -4.48
CA LYS A 76 -5.85 15.10 -4.41
C LYS A 76 -6.26 14.11 -5.50
N GLU A 77 -5.54 14.12 -6.62
CA GLU A 77 -5.87 13.30 -7.78
C GLU A 77 -4.61 12.80 -8.51
N GLY A 78 -4.74 11.61 -9.08
CA GLY A 78 -3.74 11.00 -9.92
C GLY A 78 -4.35 9.92 -10.79
N VAL A 79 -3.48 9.18 -11.46
CA VAL A 79 -3.85 8.03 -12.28
C VAL A 79 -2.87 6.90 -12.00
N LEU A 80 -3.39 5.71 -11.70
CA LEU A 80 -2.63 4.47 -11.77
C LEU A 80 -2.76 3.90 -13.19
N LEU A 81 -1.65 3.84 -13.90
CA LEU A 81 -1.56 3.17 -15.19
C LEU A 81 -1.16 1.72 -14.96
N LEU A 82 -1.89 0.81 -15.60
CA LEU A 82 -1.67 -0.63 -15.50
C LEU A 82 -1.58 -1.22 -16.90
N GLU A 83 -0.53 -1.96 -17.20
CA GLU A 83 -0.30 -2.62 -18.48
C GLU A 83 -0.23 -4.13 -18.29
N ASN A 84 -1.12 -4.85 -18.99
CA ASN A 84 -1.07 -6.30 -19.06
C ASN A 84 0.07 -6.73 -19.99
N LYS A 85 1.02 -7.50 -19.46
CA LYS A 85 2.19 -8.02 -20.21
C LYS A 85 1.97 -9.40 -20.82
N THR A 86 0.80 -9.99 -20.57
CA THR A 86 0.45 -11.31 -21.07
C THR A 86 -0.30 -11.22 -22.41
N GLN A 87 -0.33 -12.36 -23.10
CA GLN A 87 -1.04 -12.53 -24.38
C GLN A 87 -2.52 -12.88 -24.21
N ALA A 88 -3.02 -12.95 -22.96
CA ALA A 88 -4.42 -13.24 -22.63
C ALA A 88 -5.02 -12.09 -21.82
N PRO A 89 -6.35 -11.90 -21.83
CA PRO A 89 -7.01 -10.96 -20.91
C PRO A 89 -6.77 -11.37 -19.45
N ILE A 90 -6.54 -10.38 -18.58
CA ILE A 90 -6.42 -10.57 -17.14
C ILE A 90 -7.44 -9.70 -16.42
N SER A 91 -8.10 -10.27 -15.41
CA SER A 91 -9.01 -9.56 -14.50
C SER A 91 -8.28 -9.26 -13.19
N LEU A 92 -8.17 -7.98 -12.85
CA LEU A 92 -7.46 -7.52 -11.66
C LEU A 92 -8.44 -7.06 -10.59
N GLU A 93 -8.25 -7.57 -9.38
CA GLU A 93 -8.87 -7.04 -8.16
C GLU A 93 -8.04 -5.85 -7.67
N LEU A 94 -8.71 -4.71 -7.47
CA LEU A 94 -8.08 -3.55 -6.86
C LEU A 94 -8.21 -3.62 -5.34
N PRO A 95 -7.13 -3.35 -4.61
CA PRO A 95 -7.21 -3.18 -3.17
C PRO A 95 -8.10 -1.98 -2.84
N HIS A 96 -8.77 -2.03 -1.70
CA HIS A 96 -9.63 -0.94 -1.22
C HIS A 96 -8.87 0.39 -1.09
N SER A 97 -7.57 0.34 -0.81
CA SER A 97 -6.72 1.52 -0.78
C SER A 97 -5.25 1.19 -0.99
N ILE A 98 -4.47 2.22 -1.33
CA ILE A 98 -3.07 2.17 -1.71
C ILE A 98 -2.34 3.41 -1.18
N VAL A 99 -1.03 3.28 -1.05
CA VAL A 99 -0.13 4.38 -0.75
C VAL A 99 0.91 4.51 -1.86
N GLY A 100 1.10 5.74 -2.35
CA GLY A 100 2.18 6.10 -3.25
C GLY A 100 3.31 6.78 -2.48
N VAL A 101 4.49 6.16 -2.43
CA VAL A 101 5.69 6.75 -1.83
C VAL A 101 6.61 7.25 -2.94
N GLN A 102 7.02 8.51 -2.88
CA GLN A 102 7.92 9.05 -3.89
C GLN A 102 9.29 8.37 -3.82
N ILE A 103 9.78 7.91 -4.97
CA ILE A 103 11.17 7.49 -5.14
C ILE A 103 11.90 8.45 -6.06
N PHE A 104 13.18 8.71 -5.77
CA PHE A 104 13.99 9.54 -6.63
C PHE A 104 14.42 8.76 -7.88
N PRO A 105 14.41 9.39 -9.08
CA PRO A 105 14.90 8.77 -10.31
C PRO A 105 16.35 8.26 -10.24
N GLN A 106 17.15 8.77 -9.30
CA GLN A 106 18.52 8.30 -9.05
C GLN A 106 18.61 6.86 -8.52
N PHE A 107 17.46 6.23 -8.20
CA PHE A 107 17.37 4.80 -7.88
C PHE A 107 17.00 3.91 -9.09
N GLY A 108 16.64 4.49 -10.24
CA GLY A 108 16.10 3.76 -11.39
C GLY A 108 16.79 4.02 -12.73
N ALA A 109 17.90 4.78 -12.76
CA ALA A 109 18.56 5.18 -14.02
C ALA A 109 20.08 4.94 -14.06
N ALA A 110 20.67 4.28 -13.07
CA ALA A 110 22.06 3.84 -13.11
C ALA A 110 22.25 2.66 -12.16
N GLY A 111 22.96 1.64 -12.63
CA GLY A 111 23.15 0.37 -11.95
C GLY A 111 23.71 0.48 -10.53
N GLY A 112 23.63 -0.66 -9.84
CA GLY A 112 24.02 -0.82 -8.44
C GLY A 112 25.30 -0.07 -8.05
N GLY A 113 25.22 0.65 -6.94
CA GLY A 113 26.37 1.32 -6.38
C GLY A 113 25.98 2.29 -5.27
N THR A 114 26.47 2.00 -4.07
CA THR A 114 26.76 2.99 -3.00
C THR A 114 25.57 3.71 -2.37
N PHE A 115 24.81 2.97 -1.56
CA PHE A 115 24.41 3.54 -0.27
C PHE A 115 25.68 3.78 0.56
N GLY A 116 26.06 5.04 0.70
CA GLY A 116 27.08 5.48 1.65
C GLY A 116 28.49 5.62 1.07
N ALA A 117 28.75 6.68 0.31
CA ALA A 117 30.03 7.41 0.31
C ALA A 117 29.99 8.55 -0.71
N THR A 118 29.63 9.75 -0.25
CA THR A 118 30.29 11.01 -0.64
C THR A 118 29.68 12.13 0.20
N GLY A 119 30.41 12.50 1.25
CA GLY A 119 30.15 13.73 1.97
C GLY A 119 30.35 14.95 1.06
N GLY A 120 29.53 15.96 1.30
CA GLY A 120 29.67 17.29 0.73
C GLY A 120 28.87 18.24 1.60
N ALA A 121 29.58 19.12 2.31
CA ALA A 121 29.09 19.98 3.39
C ALA A 121 28.00 20.98 2.97
N GLY A 122 27.05 21.22 3.88
CA GLY A 122 26.26 22.46 3.90
C GLY A 122 24.81 22.29 4.34
N GLY A 123 24.47 22.86 5.51
CA GLY A 123 23.09 23.26 5.83
C GLY A 123 22.46 22.54 7.01
N ALA A 124 22.44 23.21 8.15
CA ALA A 124 21.61 22.86 9.30
C ALA A 124 20.12 22.96 8.96
N GLY A 125 19.35 21.94 9.37
CA GLY A 125 17.90 22.02 9.66
C GLY A 125 16.95 22.18 8.46
N GLY A 126 16.35 21.08 8.01
CA GLY A 126 15.17 21.14 7.15
C GLY A 126 14.89 19.83 6.42
N ALA A 127 13.66 19.34 6.56
CA ALA A 127 13.08 18.18 5.89
C ALA A 127 13.67 17.85 4.50
N GLY A 128 14.08 16.59 4.33
CA GLY A 128 14.65 16.07 3.10
C GLY A 128 13.83 16.40 1.86
N GLY A 129 14.51 16.78 0.78
CA GLY A 129 13.96 17.34 -0.47
C GLY A 129 13.10 16.41 -1.35
N GLY A 130 12.42 15.43 -0.76
CA GLY A 130 11.44 14.57 -1.44
C GLY A 130 10.04 15.21 -1.45
N GLN A 131 9.24 14.88 -2.47
CA GLN A 131 7.79 15.02 -2.42
C GLN A 131 7.19 14.09 -1.37
N GLN A 132 6.01 14.45 -0.90
CA GLN A 132 5.27 13.68 0.09
C GLN A 132 4.67 12.38 -0.45
N ALA A 133 4.52 11.41 0.44
CA ALA A 133 3.67 10.26 0.19
C ALA A 133 2.20 10.67 0.07
N VAL A 134 1.47 9.94 -0.76
CA VAL A 134 0.02 10.09 -0.96
C VAL A 134 -0.70 8.81 -0.58
N GLY A 135 -1.84 8.92 0.10
CA GLY A 135 -2.68 7.78 0.47
C GLY A 135 -4.07 7.94 -0.12
N GLY A 136 -4.64 6.87 -0.64
CA GLY A 136 -5.98 6.90 -1.22
C GLY A 136 -6.28 5.66 -2.05
N GLY A 137 -7.07 5.79 -3.11
CA GLY A 137 -7.39 4.64 -3.96
C GLY A 137 -8.42 4.94 -5.03
N MET A 138 -8.86 3.87 -5.66
CA MET A 138 -9.72 3.90 -6.83
C MET A 138 -11.17 3.87 -6.37
N GLY A 139 -11.76 5.06 -6.20
CA GLY A 139 -13.14 5.18 -5.74
C GLY A 139 -14.11 4.54 -6.73
N GLY A 140 -15.04 3.72 -6.23
CA GLY A 140 -16.09 3.01 -6.97
C GLY A 140 -17.19 3.91 -7.58
N GLY A 141 -16.79 5.10 -8.04
CA GLY A 141 -17.62 6.06 -8.74
C GLY A 141 -16.88 6.51 -9.98
N MET A 142 -16.87 5.65 -11.00
CA MET A 142 -16.35 6.01 -12.32
C MET A 142 -17.29 7.05 -12.95
N ALA A 143 -17.06 8.32 -12.60
CA ALA A 143 -17.80 9.47 -13.08
C ALA A 143 -17.37 9.80 -14.52
N GLY A 144 -18.12 9.27 -15.48
CA GLY A 144 -18.10 9.68 -16.88
C GLY A 144 -19.40 9.24 -17.54
N GLY A 145 -20.25 10.21 -17.88
CA GLY A 145 -21.61 9.97 -18.37
C GLY A 145 -21.73 8.90 -19.45
N GLY A 146 -22.63 7.96 -19.23
CA GLY A 146 -22.95 6.91 -20.18
C GLY A 146 -23.79 5.82 -19.51
N THR A 147 -25.07 5.78 -19.85
CA THR A 147 -25.97 4.63 -19.66
C THR A 147 -25.28 3.32 -20.05
N GLY A 148 -25.13 2.39 -19.10
CA GLY A 148 -24.76 1.02 -19.43
C GLY A 148 -24.01 0.30 -18.31
N MET A 149 -24.73 -0.57 -17.60
CA MET A 149 -24.30 -1.84 -17.03
C MET A 149 -22.79 -2.10 -16.88
N GLY A 150 -22.36 -2.41 -15.65
CA GLY A 150 -21.22 -3.32 -15.44
C GLY A 150 -20.10 -2.86 -14.50
N MET A 151 -20.43 -2.44 -13.28
CA MET A 151 -19.57 -2.78 -12.13
C MET A 151 -20.37 -3.74 -11.27
N GLY A 152 -20.26 -5.03 -11.57
CA GLY A 152 -20.69 -6.08 -10.66
C GLY A 152 -19.91 -5.94 -9.35
N GLY A 153 -20.61 -6.10 -8.22
CA GLY A 153 -19.98 -5.98 -6.90
C GLY A 153 -18.79 -6.92 -6.77
N GLY A 154 -17.63 -6.34 -6.44
CA GLY A 154 -16.33 -6.99 -6.41
C GLY A 154 -15.36 -6.14 -7.22
N GLY A 155 -14.28 -5.64 -6.63
CA GLY A 155 -13.38 -4.61 -7.18
C GLY A 155 -12.59 -5.00 -8.44
N PHE A 156 -13.15 -5.84 -9.30
CA PHE A 156 -12.52 -6.39 -10.48
C PHE A 156 -12.77 -5.58 -11.75
N PHE A 157 -11.73 -5.49 -12.56
CA PHE A 157 -11.82 -5.05 -13.95
C PHE A 157 -10.79 -5.79 -14.79
N SER A 158 -11.01 -5.86 -16.10
CA SER A 158 -10.16 -6.61 -17.02
C SER A 158 -9.34 -5.70 -17.92
N ILE A 159 -8.09 -6.11 -18.13
CA ILE A 159 -7.18 -5.50 -19.08
C ILE A 159 -6.97 -6.50 -20.22
N PRO A 160 -7.34 -6.15 -21.47
CA PRO A 160 -7.06 -7.01 -22.61
C PRO A 160 -5.56 -7.32 -22.75
N ALA A 161 -5.24 -8.41 -23.44
CA ALA A 161 -3.88 -8.81 -23.75
C ALA A 161 -3.07 -7.64 -24.32
N GLU A 162 -1.87 -7.41 -23.76
CA GLU A 162 -0.92 -6.39 -24.25
C GLU A 162 -1.53 -4.97 -24.35
N LYS A 163 -2.48 -4.63 -23.47
CA LYS A 163 -3.07 -3.29 -23.38
C LYS A 163 -2.79 -2.67 -22.03
N ALA A 164 -2.87 -1.34 -22.01
CA ALA A 164 -2.84 -0.57 -20.78
C ALA A 164 -4.19 0.09 -20.50
N VAL A 165 -4.47 0.30 -19.22
CA VAL A 165 -5.61 1.10 -18.74
C VAL A 165 -5.13 2.20 -17.82
N ALA A 166 -5.95 3.25 -17.70
CA ALA A 166 -5.77 4.35 -16.78
C ALA A 166 -6.88 4.32 -15.73
N VAL A 167 -6.50 4.05 -14.48
CA VAL A 167 -7.43 4.00 -13.34
C VAL A 167 -7.27 5.28 -12.52
N PRO A 168 -8.28 6.16 -12.44
CA PRO A 168 -8.23 7.36 -11.61
C PRO A 168 -8.05 7.00 -10.12
N ILE A 169 -7.26 7.79 -9.41
CA ILE A 169 -7.07 7.66 -7.96
C ILE A 169 -7.44 8.96 -7.26
N HIS A 170 -8.17 8.83 -6.16
CA HIS A 170 -8.42 9.90 -5.20
C HIS A 170 -7.45 9.74 -4.05
N SER A 171 -6.76 10.81 -3.67
CA SER A 171 -5.70 10.75 -2.67
C SER A 171 -5.69 11.96 -1.74
N VAL A 172 -4.84 11.86 -0.72
CA VAL A 172 -4.45 12.98 0.15
C VAL A 172 -2.97 12.94 0.43
N CYS A 173 -2.40 14.09 0.80
CA CYS A 173 -1.05 14.14 1.32
C CYS A 173 -0.95 13.58 2.73
N LEU A 174 0.01 12.70 2.95
CA LEU A 174 0.25 12.06 4.24
C LEU A 174 1.25 12.81 5.10
N GLU A 175 1.96 13.81 4.58
CA GLU A 175 3.04 14.48 5.30
C GLU A 175 2.91 15.99 5.20
N TYR A 176 2.74 16.66 6.33
CA TYR A 176 2.68 18.12 6.34
C TYR A 176 4.05 18.75 6.02
N GLY A 177 4.03 19.84 5.24
CA GLY A 177 5.21 20.67 4.97
C GLY A 177 6.14 20.13 3.87
N LYS A 178 5.88 18.93 3.36
CA LYS A 178 6.57 18.41 2.18
C LYS A 178 5.99 18.97 0.89
N ARG A 179 6.77 18.89 -0.19
CA ARG A 179 6.40 19.44 -1.49
C ARG A 179 5.20 18.70 -2.07
N GLU A 180 4.27 19.46 -2.65
CA GLU A 180 3.11 18.96 -3.39
C GLU A 180 3.52 17.87 -4.39
N PRO A 181 2.78 16.75 -4.47
CA PRO A 181 2.94 15.73 -5.51
C PRO A 181 2.84 16.37 -6.89
N SER A 182 3.58 15.83 -7.86
CA SER A 182 3.48 16.28 -9.25
C SER A 182 3.73 15.16 -10.23
N SER A 183 3.30 15.37 -11.46
CA SER A 183 3.33 14.36 -12.53
C SER A 183 4.75 14.01 -13.00
N ARG A 184 5.74 14.79 -12.57
CA ARG A 184 7.15 14.58 -12.90
C ARG A 184 7.84 13.59 -11.96
N SER A 185 7.17 13.18 -10.90
CA SER A 185 7.76 12.29 -9.90
C SER A 185 7.29 10.87 -10.05
N THR A 186 8.17 9.98 -9.61
CA THR A 186 7.95 8.54 -9.63
C THR A 186 7.48 8.08 -8.27
N TYR A 187 6.43 7.28 -8.23
CA TYR A 187 5.84 6.76 -7.00
C TYR A 187 5.87 5.24 -7.00
N MET A 188 6.37 4.67 -5.90
CA MET A 188 6.26 3.26 -5.57
C MET A 188 4.88 3.01 -4.95
N LEU A 189 4.21 1.98 -5.43
CA LEU A 189 2.92 1.53 -4.89
C LEU A 189 3.15 0.61 -3.70
N MET A 190 2.45 0.86 -2.59
CA MET A 190 2.51 0.05 -1.38
C MET A 190 1.11 -0.17 -0.80
N LYS A 191 0.95 -1.22 0.01
CA LYS A 191 -0.24 -1.40 0.83
C LYS A 191 -0.20 -0.44 2.04
N PRO A 192 -1.35 0.02 2.55
CA PRO A 192 -1.40 0.88 3.73
C PRO A 192 -0.66 0.31 4.95
N GLU A 193 -0.75 -0.99 5.17
CA GLU A 193 -0.12 -1.73 6.27
C GLU A 193 1.42 -1.79 6.18
N ASP A 194 1.96 -1.76 4.96
CA ASP A 194 3.40 -1.68 4.73
C ASP A 194 3.92 -0.25 4.95
N TYR A 195 3.05 0.74 4.83
CA TYR A 195 3.40 2.15 5.02
C TYR A 195 3.35 2.60 6.48
N THR A 196 2.33 2.20 7.24
CA THR A 196 2.10 2.67 8.61
C THR A 196 1.48 1.60 9.49
N GLN A 197 1.83 1.59 10.78
CA GLN A 197 1.23 0.74 11.81
C GLN A 197 0.01 1.39 12.49
N ASP A 198 -0.26 2.68 12.21
CA ASP A 198 -1.43 3.37 12.75
C ASP A 198 -2.69 2.90 12.01
N LYS A 199 -3.44 1.97 12.62
CA LYS A 199 -4.71 1.44 12.09
C LYS A 199 -5.74 2.54 11.78
N THR A 200 -5.72 3.65 12.54
CA THR A 200 -6.60 4.79 12.24
C THR A 200 -6.25 5.41 10.90
N LEU A 201 -4.95 5.52 10.60
CA LEU A 201 -4.48 6.07 9.33
C LEU A 201 -4.80 5.13 8.16
N GLN A 202 -4.66 3.81 8.36
CA GLN A 202 -5.05 2.81 7.36
C GLN A 202 -6.54 2.93 7.00
N GLU A 203 -7.43 2.96 8.00
CA GLU A 203 -8.87 3.13 7.80
C GLU A 203 -9.22 4.47 7.15
N LEU A 204 -8.55 5.55 7.57
CA LEU A 204 -8.75 6.87 6.98
C LEU A 204 -8.38 6.88 5.49
N ILE A 205 -7.26 6.24 5.11
CA ILE A 205 -6.83 6.08 3.71
C ILE A 205 -7.89 5.30 2.92
N GLY A 206 -8.46 4.24 3.50
CA GLY A 206 -9.59 3.49 2.94
C GLY A 206 -10.85 4.33 2.72
N LEU A 207 -11.21 5.20 3.66
CA LEU A 207 -12.36 6.12 3.53
C LEU A 207 -12.13 7.16 2.44
N VAL A 208 -10.93 7.72 2.36
CA VAL A 208 -10.53 8.68 1.31
C VAL A 208 -10.56 8.04 -0.07
N ALA A 209 -10.10 6.79 -0.19
CA ALA A 209 -10.05 6.06 -1.44
C ALA A 209 -11.42 5.95 -2.15
N GLN A 210 -12.52 6.01 -1.40
CA GLN A 210 -13.87 5.95 -1.95
C GLN A 210 -14.24 7.16 -2.83
N GLY A 211 -13.50 8.27 -2.74
CA GLY A 211 -13.74 9.48 -3.53
C GLY A 211 -15.00 10.26 -3.15
N ARG A 212 -15.59 9.97 -1.98
CA ARG A 212 -16.84 10.59 -1.49
C ARG A 212 -16.62 11.70 -0.46
N ILE A 213 -15.38 11.91 -0.05
CA ILE A 213 -15.01 12.88 0.99
C ILE A 213 -14.51 14.16 0.31
N ASP A 214 -14.92 15.31 0.87
CA ASP A 214 -14.39 16.60 0.42
C ASP A 214 -12.86 16.64 0.56
N ARG A 215 -12.21 17.24 -0.44
CA ARG A 215 -10.74 17.22 -0.56
C ARG A 215 -10.05 17.91 0.62
N ASP A 216 -10.60 19.01 1.12
CA ASP A 216 -9.98 19.77 2.21
C ASP A 216 -10.28 19.11 3.56
N VAL A 217 -11.45 18.51 3.72
CA VAL A 217 -11.78 17.64 4.87
C VAL A 217 -10.82 16.46 4.96
N ALA A 218 -10.61 15.77 3.84
CA ALA A 218 -9.71 14.62 3.76
C ALA A 218 -8.26 15.02 4.10
N GLN A 219 -7.79 16.16 3.58
CA GLN A 219 -6.43 16.66 3.83
C GLN A 219 -6.20 17.05 5.30
N ALA A 220 -7.17 17.73 5.91
CA ALA A 220 -7.11 18.12 7.32
C ALA A 220 -7.09 16.88 8.24
N ALA A 221 -7.97 15.90 7.97
CA ALA A 221 -8.01 14.64 8.71
C ALA A 221 -6.69 13.87 8.58
N ALA A 222 -6.15 13.76 7.36
CA ALA A 222 -4.90 13.06 7.11
C ALA A 222 -3.74 13.68 7.89
N TRP A 223 -3.54 14.99 7.80
CA TRP A 223 -2.46 15.68 8.53
C TRP A 223 -2.63 15.66 10.04
N HIS A 224 -3.86 15.65 10.56
CA HIS A 224 -4.10 15.45 11.98
C HIS A 224 -3.62 14.07 12.43
N VAL A 225 -4.00 13.01 11.71
CA VAL A 225 -3.68 11.64 12.09
C VAL A 225 -2.20 11.31 11.85
N SER A 226 -1.66 11.63 10.67
CA SER A 226 -0.30 11.23 10.27
C SER A 226 0.78 12.16 10.82
N SER A 227 0.58 13.48 10.74
CA SER A 227 1.58 14.49 11.08
C SER A 227 1.35 15.12 12.46
N LYS A 228 0.31 14.69 13.18
CA LYS A 228 -0.05 15.10 14.54
C LYS A 228 -0.28 16.62 14.69
N LEU A 229 -0.73 17.30 13.63
CA LEU A 229 -1.14 18.71 13.72
C LEU A 229 -2.39 18.82 14.59
N SER A 230 -2.42 19.77 15.52
CA SER A 230 -3.63 20.03 16.30
C SER A 230 -4.74 20.64 15.42
N TRP A 231 -5.99 20.51 15.85
CA TRP A 231 -7.11 21.16 15.15
C TRP A 231 -6.99 22.68 15.14
N GLN A 232 -6.36 23.26 16.17
CA GLN A 232 -6.03 24.68 16.25
C GLN A 232 -4.97 25.06 15.21
N ASP A 233 -3.92 24.25 15.05
CA ASP A 233 -2.90 24.48 14.02
C ASP A 233 -3.52 24.40 12.63
N LEU A 234 -4.41 23.43 12.39
CA LEU A 234 -5.13 23.29 11.13
C LEU A 234 -6.04 24.49 10.87
N ALA A 235 -6.82 24.94 11.86
CA ALA A 235 -7.72 26.08 11.74
C ALA A 235 -7.03 27.40 11.42
N THR A 236 -5.73 27.51 11.73
CA THR A 236 -4.91 28.71 11.44
C THR A 236 -4.12 28.61 10.14
N LYS A 237 -4.13 27.47 9.44
CA LYS A 237 -3.40 27.32 8.18
C LYS A 237 -4.01 28.22 7.11
N THR A 238 -3.13 28.92 6.40
CA THR A 238 -3.50 29.75 5.26
C THR A 238 -2.80 29.27 4.00
N VAL A 239 -3.50 29.32 2.88
CA VAL A 239 -2.90 29.23 1.55
C VAL A 239 -2.50 30.62 1.09
N ASN A 240 -1.22 30.78 0.75
CA ASN A 240 -0.72 32.02 0.16
C ASN A 240 -1.20 32.11 -1.27
N ASN A 241 -2.29 32.84 -1.46
CA ASN A 241 -2.65 33.36 -2.77
C ASN A 241 -1.82 34.62 -3.01
N PHE A 242 -0.90 34.61 -3.97
CA PHE A 242 -0.06 35.76 -4.34
C PHE A 242 -0.85 36.92 -5.02
N GLY A 243 -2.13 37.10 -4.67
CA GLY A 243 -3.02 38.11 -5.25
C GLY A 243 -3.52 39.12 -4.21
N ALA A 244 -4.24 40.14 -4.68
CA ALA A 244 -4.71 41.26 -3.86
C ALA A 244 -5.65 40.86 -2.69
N ALA A 245 -6.20 39.65 -2.71
CA ALA A 245 -7.09 39.13 -1.66
C ALA A 245 -6.35 38.64 -0.39
N GLY A 246 -5.02 38.61 -0.40
CA GLY A 246 -4.22 38.14 0.75
C GLY A 246 -4.33 36.63 1.02
N PRO A 247 -3.70 36.14 2.11
CA PRO A 247 -3.77 34.75 2.51
C PRO A 247 -5.21 34.37 2.87
N ARG A 248 -5.71 33.27 2.29
CA ARG A 248 -7.02 32.71 2.66
C ARG A 248 -6.81 31.56 3.62
N SER A 249 -7.73 31.40 4.58
CA SER A 249 -7.76 30.17 5.38
C SER A 249 -7.83 28.96 4.46
N MET A 250 -6.96 27.99 4.69
CA MET A 250 -6.92 26.73 3.97
C MET A 250 -8.14 25.87 4.32
N PHE A 251 -8.57 25.92 5.59
CA PHE A 251 -9.69 25.14 6.09
C PHE A 251 -10.75 26.06 6.71
N SER A 252 -12.00 25.89 6.32
CA SER A 252 -13.12 26.55 6.98
C SER A 252 -13.42 25.86 8.32
N PRO A 253 -14.11 26.52 9.28
CA PRO A 253 -14.58 25.86 10.50
C PRO A 253 -15.43 24.60 10.22
N ALA A 254 -16.22 24.62 9.14
CA ALA A 254 -17.00 23.47 8.70
C ALA A 254 -16.11 22.31 8.23
N HIS A 255 -15.01 22.60 7.51
CA HIS A 255 -14.04 21.57 7.12
C HIS A 255 -13.39 20.93 8.35
N ILE A 256 -13.03 21.72 9.36
CA ILE A 256 -12.43 21.20 10.60
C ILE A 256 -13.42 20.29 11.35
N ALA A 257 -14.67 20.72 11.51
CA ALA A 257 -15.69 19.91 12.16
C ALA A 257 -15.96 18.59 11.41
N ALA A 258 -16.06 18.65 10.07
CA ALA A 258 -16.21 17.45 9.25
C ALA A 258 -14.98 16.51 9.34
N ALA A 259 -13.77 17.07 9.39
CA ALA A 259 -12.55 16.29 9.54
C ALA A 259 -12.46 15.60 10.90
N GLN A 260 -12.89 16.26 11.99
CA GLN A 260 -13.02 15.65 13.31
C GLN A 260 -13.97 14.45 13.31
N ASN A 261 -15.12 14.58 12.66
CA ASN A 261 -16.08 13.48 12.51
C ASN A 261 -15.49 12.33 11.69
N LEU A 262 -14.79 12.64 10.60
CA LEU A 262 -14.15 11.64 9.75
C LEU A 262 -13.05 10.86 10.49
N VAL A 263 -12.21 11.55 11.27
CA VAL A 263 -11.19 10.90 12.12
C VAL A 263 -11.88 10.03 13.18
N SER A 264 -12.96 10.50 13.79
CA SER A 264 -13.72 9.71 14.77
C SER A 264 -14.28 8.42 14.17
N LEU A 265 -14.79 8.48 12.93
CA LEU A 265 -15.23 7.30 12.18
C LEU A 265 -14.06 6.33 11.91
N ALA A 266 -12.92 6.83 11.44
CA ALA A 266 -11.73 6.00 11.20
C ALA A 266 -11.25 5.31 12.49
N VAL A 267 -11.25 6.02 13.63
CA VAL A 267 -10.93 5.45 14.95
C VAL A 267 -11.91 4.35 15.34
N ALA A 268 -13.21 4.54 15.09
CA ALA A 268 -14.23 3.52 15.39
C ALA A 268 -13.98 2.24 14.58
N LYS A 269 -13.79 2.36 13.26
CA LYS A 269 -13.51 1.22 12.37
C LYS A 269 -12.21 0.49 12.76
N ALA A 270 -11.16 1.23 13.11
CA ALA A 270 -9.89 0.66 13.56
C ALA A 270 -10.00 -0.10 14.91
N ARG A 271 -11.03 0.17 15.73
CA ARG A 271 -11.31 -0.58 16.97
C ARG A 271 -12.13 -1.83 16.71
N GLU A 272 -13.04 -1.80 15.74
CA GLU A 272 -13.84 -2.95 15.32
C GLU A 272 -12.96 -4.07 14.76
N GLU A 273 -11.97 -3.73 13.90
CA GLU A 273 -11.00 -4.70 13.35
C GLU A 273 -10.22 -5.44 14.46
N LYS A 274 -9.92 -4.79 15.59
CA LYS A 274 -9.24 -5.43 16.73
C LYS A 274 -10.12 -6.43 17.49
N THR A 275 -11.43 -6.38 17.30
CA THR A 275 -12.38 -7.20 18.06
C THR A 275 -12.75 -8.49 17.31
N GLU A 276 -12.45 -8.58 16.01
CA GLU A 276 -12.77 -9.73 15.14
C GLU A 276 -11.61 -10.76 14.99
N GLU A 277 -10.65 -10.80 15.91
CA GLU A 277 -9.68 -11.91 15.99
C GLU A 277 -10.44 -13.21 16.38
N PRO A 278 -10.22 -14.36 15.70
CA PRO A 278 -11.14 -15.49 15.77
C PRO A 278 -11.32 -16.04 17.19
N GLN A 279 -12.52 -15.89 17.75
CA GLN A 279 -12.92 -16.67 18.91
C GLN A 279 -13.05 -18.13 18.51
N GLU A 280 -12.03 -18.91 18.86
CA GLU A 280 -12.02 -20.37 18.82
C GLU A 280 -13.24 -20.86 19.59
N THR A 281 -14.24 -21.37 18.87
CA THR A 281 -15.41 -21.98 19.49
C THR A 281 -14.93 -23.22 20.25
N PRO A 282 -15.20 -23.36 21.57
CA PRO A 282 -14.77 -24.53 22.30
C PRO A 282 -15.54 -25.74 21.76
N VAL A 283 -14.83 -26.62 21.05
CA VAL A 283 -15.33 -27.93 20.63
C VAL A 283 -15.71 -28.68 21.92
N PRO A 284 -16.98 -29.11 22.10
CA PRO A 284 -17.35 -29.84 23.31
C PRO A 284 -16.58 -31.16 23.32
N ALA A 285 -15.82 -31.38 24.39
CA ALA A 285 -15.05 -32.59 24.63
C ALA A 285 -15.94 -33.83 24.48
N ARG A 286 -15.63 -34.67 23.49
CA ARG A 286 -16.30 -35.94 23.26
C ARG A 286 -16.03 -36.84 24.48
N VAL A 287 -17.08 -37.10 25.27
CA VAL A 287 -17.10 -38.05 26.37
C VAL A 287 -16.62 -39.42 25.87
N SER A 288 -15.45 -39.86 26.33
CA SER A 288 -14.94 -41.21 26.08
C SER A 288 -15.83 -42.22 26.80
N ARG A 289 -16.61 -42.97 26.02
CA ARG A 289 -17.40 -44.10 26.51
C ARG A 289 -16.44 -45.19 26.99
N THR A 290 -16.28 -45.31 28.31
CA THR A 290 -15.53 -46.39 28.94
C THR A 290 -16.31 -47.69 28.76
N THR A 291 -15.84 -48.57 27.88
CA THR A 291 -16.26 -49.98 27.83
C THR A 291 -15.65 -50.71 29.03
N ARG A 292 -16.49 -51.14 29.98
CA ARG A 292 -16.12 -52.18 30.96
C ARG A 292 -16.40 -53.55 30.35
N ASN A 293 -15.42 -54.44 30.52
CA ASN A 293 -15.53 -55.89 30.33
C ASN A 293 -16.62 -56.53 31.19
#